data_AF-A0A514C2K3-F1
#
_entry.id   AF-A0A514C2K3-F1
#
_cell.length_a   1.000
_cell.length_b   1.000
_cell.length_c   1.000
_cell.angle_alpha   90.00
_cell.angle_beta   90.00
_cell.angle_gamma   90.00
#
_symmetry.space_group_name_H-M   'P 1'
#
loop_
_entity.id
_entity.type
_entity.pdbx_description
1 polymer ?
#
loop_
_entity_poly.entity_id
_entity_poly.type
_entity_poly.pdbx_seq_one_letter_code
_entity_poly.pdbx_strand_id
1 'polypeptide(L)'
;MGEVMVIEESFVRLYAHDFVQMAWRSEIGQLVQEPLRRRMDDLRRHADLMQVRKGADHLAAVITRLRDEAERFNPRMLQKYADPAGAQKRHRTFLLDVAEQLSAPPTAEASPMSLPVTRRGHQGA
;
A
#
# COMPACT_ATOMS: atom_id res chain seq x y z
N MET A 1 -31.78 -9.92 -9.33
CA MET A 1 -31.13 -10.34 -8.07
C MET A 1 -29.74 -10.84 -8.47
N GLY A 2 -28.77 -9.96 -8.71
CA GLY A 2 -27.95 -9.31 -7.69
C GLY A 2 -26.55 -9.89 -7.88
N GLU A 3 -25.82 -9.41 -8.89
CA GLU A 3 -24.42 -9.82 -9.11
C GLU A 3 -23.63 -9.50 -7.85
N VAL A 4 -23.26 -10.55 -7.11
CA VAL A 4 -22.29 -10.43 -6.03
C VAL A 4 -20.99 -10.01 -6.69
N MET A 5 -20.60 -8.74 -6.52
CA MET A 5 -19.35 -8.22 -7.05
C MET A 5 -18.19 -8.99 -6.41
N VAL A 6 -17.69 -10.03 -7.09
CA VAL A 6 -16.61 -10.87 -6.58
C VAL A 6 -15.32 -10.06 -6.67
N ILE A 7 -14.82 -9.63 -5.51
CA ILE A 7 -13.45 -9.14 -5.40
C ILE A 7 -12.52 -10.27 -5.85
N GLU A 8 -11.58 -9.98 -6.76
CA GLU A 8 -10.64 -10.98 -7.25
C GLU A 8 -9.73 -11.45 -6.09
N GLU A 9 -9.96 -12.67 -5.60
CA GLU A 9 -9.16 -13.27 -4.53
C GLU A 9 -7.66 -13.30 -4.93
N SER A 10 -7.39 -13.47 -6.23
CA SER A 10 -6.05 -13.40 -6.82
C SER A 10 -5.41 -12.01 -6.70
N PHE A 11 -6.17 -10.94 -6.88
CA PHE A 11 -5.69 -9.56 -6.70
C PHE A 11 -5.30 -9.32 -5.24
N VAL A 12 -6.20 -9.67 -4.32
CA VAL A 12 -5.99 -9.48 -2.89
C VAL A 12 -4.79 -10.30 -2.41
N ARG A 13 -4.68 -11.56 -2.85
CA ARG A 13 -3.54 -12.43 -2.53
C ARG A 13 -2.22 -11.88 -3.06
N LEU A 14 -2.19 -11.40 -4.30
CA LEU A 14 -0.97 -10.85 -4.91
C LEU A 14 -0.39 -9.71 -4.07
N TYR A 15 -1.20 -8.67 -3.84
CA TYR A 15 -0.71 -7.49 -3.11
C TYR A 15 -0.39 -7.80 -1.65
N ALA A 16 -1.25 -8.55 -0.95
CA ALA A 16 -0.97 -8.95 0.43
C ALA A 16 0.35 -9.73 0.54
N HIS A 17 0.60 -10.67 -0.38
CA HIS A 17 1.85 -11.43 -0.40
C HIS A 17 3.07 -10.54 -0.59
N ASP A 18 3.02 -9.55 -1.49
CA ASP A 18 4.15 -8.65 -1.73
C ASP A 18 4.50 -7.80 -0.50
N PHE A 19 3.50 -7.27 0.20
CA PHE A 19 3.74 -6.51 1.43
C PHE A 19 4.29 -7.40 2.54
N VAL A 20 3.82 -8.64 2.69
CA VAL A 20 4.39 -9.62 3.62
C VAL A 20 5.86 -9.93 3.28
N GLN A 21 6.20 -10.07 2.00
CA GLN A 21 7.59 -10.27 1.58
C GLN A 21 8.46 -9.04 1.88
N MET A 22 7.94 -7.83 1.72
CA MET A 22 8.67 -6.61 2.07
C MET A 22 8.88 -6.45 3.57
N ALA A 23 7.88 -6.81 4.40
CA ALA A 23 8.03 -6.86 5.85
C ALA A 23 9.19 -7.78 6.25
N TRP A 24 9.23 -8.99 5.68
CA TRP A 24 10.32 -9.94 5.92
C TRP A 24 11.69 -9.42 5.47
N ARG A 25 11.76 -8.78 4.30
CA ARG A 25 13.00 -8.15 3.82
C ARG A 25 13.48 -7.02 4.73
N SER A 26 12.56 -6.21 5.25
CA SER A 26 12.88 -5.15 6.21
C SER A 26 13.45 -5.72 7.50
N GLU A 27 12.93 -6.87 7.98
CA GLU A 27 13.42 -7.53 9.20
C GLU A 27 14.86 -8.03 9.09
N ILE A 28 15.29 -8.40 7.88
CA ILE A 28 16.68 -8.81 7.60
C ILE A 28 17.58 -7.63 7.18
N GLY A 29 17.11 -6.39 7.37
CA GLY A 29 17.88 -5.16 7.15
C GLY A 29 17.92 -4.65 5.71
N GLN A 30 17.09 -5.19 4.79
CA GLN A 30 17.01 -4.63 3.45
C GLN A 30 16.24 -3.30 3.42
N LEU A 31 16.71 -2.38 2.58
CA LEU A 31 16.04 -1.10 2.33
C LEU A 31 14.81 -1.32 1.46
N VAL A 32 13.62 -1.28 2.06
CA VAL A 32 12.34 -1.54 1.37
C VAL A 32 11.50 -0.29 1.11
N GLN A 33 11.93 0.89 1.56
CA GLN A 33 11.10 2.11 1.53
C GLN A 33 10.66 2.51 0.12
N GLU A 34 11.60 2.56 -0.83
CA GLU A 34 11.26 2.93 -2.21
C GLU A 34 10.46 1.84 -2.96
N PRO A 35 10.82 0.53 -2.86
CA PRO A 35 9.96 -0.53 -3.36
C PRO A 35 8.55 -0.52 -2.77
N LEU A 36 8.42 -0.22 -1.47
CA LEU A 36 7.16 -0.14 -0.76
C LEU A 36 6.29 0.99 -1.32
N ARG A 37 6.83 2.20 -1.44
CA ARG A 37 6.14 3.37 -2.00
C ARG A 37 5.59 3.06 -3.40
N ARG A 38 6.44 2.55 -4.29
CA ARG A 38 6.02 2.17 -5.64
C ARG A 38 4.91 1.14 -5.64
N ARG A 39 5.00 0.13 -4.75
CA ARG A 39 3.98 -0.92 -4.69
C ARG A 39 2.64 -0.41 -4.17
N MET A 40 2.65 0.55 -3.25
CA MET A 40 1.44 1.22 -2.78
C MET A 40 0.78 2.04 -3.88
N ASP A 41 1.57 2.77 -4.68
CA ASP A 41 1.05 3.52 -5.83
C ASP A 41 0.45 2.58 -6.89
N ASP A 42 1.14 1.47 -7.19
CA ASP A 42 0.65 0.46 -8.11
C ASP A 42 -0.66 -0.18 -7.62
N LEU A 43 -0.77 -0.46 -6.32
CA LEU A 43 -2.00 -0.98 -5.72
C LEU A 43 -3.15 0.02 -5.88
N ARG A 44 -2.94 1.29 -5.53
CA ARG A 44 -3.98 2.33 -5.64
C ARG A 44 -4.50 2.44 -7.07
N ARG A 45 -3.59 2.59 -8.05
CA ARG A 45 -3.96 2.68 -9.47
C ARG A 45 -4.71 1.44 -9.96
N HIS A 46 -4.28 0.26 -9.55
CA HIS A 46 -4.91 -0.98 -9.99
C HIS A 46 -6.28 -1.19 -9.32
N ALA A 47 -6.41 -0.81 -8.05
CA ALA A 47 -7.69 -0.81 -7.35
C ALA A 47 -8.68 0.16 -8.00
N ASP A 48 -8.25 1.36 -8.38
CA ASP A 48 -9.09 2.33 -9.11
C ASP A 48 -9.59 1.74 -10.44
N LEU A 49 -8.71 1.08 -11.20
CA LEU A 49 -9.09 0.39 -12.44
C LEU A 49 -10.11 -0.74 -12.19
N MET A 50 -9.95 -1.49 -11.10
CA MET A 50 -10.89 -2.55 -10.74
C MET A 50 -12.22 -2.00 -10.24
N GLN A 51 -12.21 -0.89 -9.50
CA GLN A 51 -13.42 -0.19 -9.05
C GLN A 51 -14.25 0.30 -10.24
N VAL A 52 -13.62 0.89 -11.27
CA VAL A 52 -14.29 1.32 -12.49
C VAL A 52 -14.88 0.12 -13.27
N ARG A 53 -14.16 -1.01 -13.31
CA ARG A 53 -14.58 -2.18 -14.11
C ARG A 53 -15.62 -3.07 -13.41
N LYS A 54 -15.57 -3.17 -12.08
CA LYS A 54 -16.31 -4.18 -11.31
C LYS A 54 -17.14 -3.60 -10.17
N GLY A 55 -17.01 -2.31 -9.84
CA GLY A 55 -17.78 -1.65 -8.79
C GLY A 55 -17.41 -2.02 -7.34
N ALA A 56 -16.51 -2.99 -7.13
CA ALA A 56 -16.08 -3.41 -5.80
C ALA A 56 -14.82 -2.68 -5.33
N ASP A 57 -14.77 -2.39 -4.02
CA ASP A 57 -13.64 -1.73 -3.38
C ASP A 57 -12.50 -2.73 -3.10
N HIS A 58 -11.67 -2.92 -4.12
CA HIS A 58 -10.52 -3.82 -4.06
C HIS A 58 -9.41 -3.30 -3.13
N LEU A 59 -9.33 -1.97 -2.92
CA LEU A 59 -8.36 -1.39 -2.01
C LEU A 59 -8.72 -1.73 -0.57
N ALA A 60 -9.98 -1.56 -0.17
CA ALA A 60 -10.48 -1.93 1.15
C ALA A 60 -10.30 -3.44 1.43
N ALA A 61 -10.47 -4.28 0.41
CA ALA A 61 -10.23 -5.72 0.53
C ALA A 61 -8.76 -6.07 0.82
N VAL A 62 -7.82 -5.39 0.15
CA VAL A 62 -6.39 -5.56 0.43
C VAL A 62 -6.03 -5.04 1.83
N ILE A 63 -6.54 -3.87 2.23
CA ILE A 63 -6.31 -3.30 3.56
C ILE A 63 -6.79 -4.26 4.66
N THR A 64 -7.98 -4.84 4.49
CA THR A 64 -8.52 -5.84 5.41
C THR A 64 -7.60 -7.05 5.49
N ARG A 65 -7.15 -7.56 4.33
CA ARG A 65 -6.24 -8.70 4.28
C ARG A 65 -4.90 -8.43 4.95
N LEU A 66 -4.35 -7.21 4.82
CA LEU A 66 -3.10 -6.82 5.49
C LEU A 66 -3.24 -6.81 7.00
N ARG A 67 -4.39 -6.35 7.53
CA ARG A 67 -4.68 -6.42 8.96
C ARG A 67 -4.76 -7.87 9.45
N ASP A 68 -5.42 -8.75 8.69
CA ASP A 68 -5.48 -10.18 9.02
C ASP A 68 -4.10 -10.83 9.04
N GLU A 69 -3.25 -10.53 8.04
CA GLU A 69 -1.88 -11.06 7.97
C GLU A 69 -0.98 -10.47 9.07
N ALA A 70 -1.22 -9.24 9.52
CA ALA A 70 -0.49 -8.64 10.65
C ALA A 70 -0.73 -9.39 11.98
N GLU A 71 -1.95 -9.89 12.18
CA GLU A 71 -2.30 -10.71 13.35
C GLU A 71 -1.89 -12.19 13.17
N ARG A 72 -1.59 -12.60 11.94
CA ARG A 72 -1.20 -13.97 11.65
C ARG A 72 0.19 -14.26 12.19
N PHE A 73 0.26 -15.20 13.12
CA PHE A 73 1.51 -15.73 13.60
C PHE A 73 2.18 -16.59 12.52
N ASN A 74 3.45 -16.31 12.20
CA ASN A 74 4.21 -17.11 11.24
C ASN A 74 5.17 -18.06 11.99
N PRO A 75 4.92 -19.38 12.01
CA PRO A 75 5.76 -20.35 12.72
C PRO A 75 7.20 -20.40 12.21
N ARG A 76 7.46 -19.96 10.97
CA ARG A 76 8.82 -19.89 10.43
C ARG A 76 9.67 -18.84 11.14
N MET A 77 9.05 -17.85 11.79
CA MET A 77 9.77 -16.85 12.59
C MET A 77 10.31 -17.43 13.90
N LEU A 78 9.66 -18.44 14.47
CA LEU A 78 10.18 -19.17 15.64
C LEU A 78 11.50 -19.88 15.36
N GLN A 79 11.72 -20.31 14.11
CA GLN A 79 12.89 -21.11 13.74
C GLN A 79 14.08 -20.27 13.27
N LYS A 80 13.82 -19.05 12.78
CA LYS A 80 14.84 -18.20 12.13
C LYS A 80 15.42 -17.11 13.02
N TYR A 81 14.72 -16.68 14.06
CA TYR A 81 15.13 -15.53 14.87
C TYR A 81 15.48 -15.96 16.29
N ALA A 82 16.54 -15.37 16.83
CA ALA A 82 16.89 -15.46 18.25
C ALA A 82 15.82 -14.81 19.15
N ASP A 83 15.07 -13.84 18.61
CA ASP A 83 13.92 -13.19 19.25
C ASP A 83 12.69 -13.25 18.33
N PRO A 84 11.91 -14.35 18.36
CA PRO A 84 10.71 -14.48 17.53
C PRO A 84 9.60 -13.51 17.91
N ALA A 85 9.48 -13.15 19.19
CA ALA A 85 8.44 -12.24 19.67
C ALA A 85 8.66 -10.81 19.16
N GLY A 86 9.90 -10.31 19.23
CA GLY A 86 10.25 -9.03 18.64
C GLY A 86 10.17 -9.04 17.11
N ALA A 87 10.50 -10.16 16.47
CA ALA A 87 10.34 -10.29 15.02
C ALA A 87 8.85 -10.22 14.61
N GLN A 88 7.95 -10.96 15.27
CA GLN A 88 6.50 -10.86 15.03
C GLN A 88 5.97 -9.45 15.31
N LYS A 89 6.46 -8.77 16.36
CA LYS A 89 6.06 -7.39 16.67
C LYS A 89 6.44 -6.44 15.52
N ARG A 90 7.68 -6.52 15.01
CA ARG A 90 8.14 -5.71 13.87
C ARG A 90 7.32 -6.00 12.62
N HIS A 91 7.05 -7.28 12.34
CA HIS A 91 6.22 -7.71 11.22
C HIS A 91 4.82 -7.08 11.27
N ARG A 92 4.16 -7.23 12.43
CA ARG A 92 2.83 -6.67 12.69
C ARG A 92 2.84 -5.14 12.52
N THR A 93 3.80 -4.45 13.13
CA THR A 93 3.92 -2.99 13.01
C THR A 93 4.07 -2.55 11.55
N PHE A 94 4.90 -3.25 10.77
CA PHE A 94 5.10 -2.94 9.35
C PHE A 94 3.79 -3.06 8.55
N LEU A 95 3.07 -4.18 8.68
CA LEU A 95 1.85 -4.40 7.90
C LEU A 95 0.71 -3.46 8.31
N LEU A 96 0.60 -3.13 9.60
CA LEU A 96 -0.39 -2.16 10.08
C LEU A 96 -0.08 -0.74 9.58
N ASP A 97 1.18 -0.33 9.58
CA ASP A 97 1.59 0.97 9.03
C ASP A 97 1.27 1.08 7.53
N VAL A 98 1.55 0.03 6.74
CA VAL A 98 1.15 -0.01 5.33
C VAL A 98 -0.37 0.09 5.17
N ALA A 99 -1.13 -0.66 5.97
CA ALA A 99 -2.59 -0.61 5.94
C ALA A 99 -3.14 0.79 6.29
N GLU A 100 -2.51 1.46 7.26
CA GLU A 100 -2.85 2.83 7.66
C GLU A 100 -2.55 3.83 6.53
N GLN A 101 -1.35 3.79 5.95
CA GLN A 101 -0.98 4.67 4.84
C GLN A 101 -1.87 4.44 3.60
N LEU A 102 -2.28 3.20 3.32
CA LEU A 102 -3.24 2.90 2.25
C LEU A 102 -4.66 3.38 2.56
N SER A 103 -5.05 3.43 3.83
CA SER A 103 -6.35 3.95 4.29
C SER A 103 -6.42 5.47 4.27
N ALA A 104 -5.28 6.14 4.41
CA ALA A 104 -5.21 7.60 4.28
C ALA A 104 -5.58 8.02 2.84
N PRO A 105 -6.31 9.15 2.69
CA PRO A 105 -6.50 9.73 1.37
C PRO A 105 -5.12 9.95 0.73
N PRO A 106 -4.97 9.76 -0.60
CA PRO A 106 -3.70 10.03 -1.25
C PRO A 106 -3.32 11.46 -0.91
N THR A 107 -2.27 11.64 -0.10
CA THR A 107 -1.73 12.95 0.20
C THR A 107 -1.41 13.55 -1.16
N ALA A 108 -2.13 14.61 -1.52
CA ALA A 108 -1.82 15.40 -2.69
C ALA A 108 -0.44 16.01 -2.41
N GLU A 109 0.62 15.30 -2.79
CA GLU A 109 1.94 15.90 -2.87
C GLU A 109 1.77 17.09 -3.81
N ALA A 110 2.04 18.26 -3.25
CA ALA A 110 1.81 19.57 -3.84
C ALA A 110 2.23 19.58 -5.30
N SER A 111 1.31 19.95 -6.21
CA SER A 111 1.65 20.34 -7.58
C SER A 111 2.80 21.37 -7.54
N PRO A 112 4.02 21.04 -8.00
CA PRO A 112 5.02 22.06 -8.28
C PRO A 112 4.85 22.43 -9.75
N MET A 113 3.71 23.02 -10.12
CA MET A 113 3.57 23.63 -11.45
C MET A 113 2.48 24.69 -11.49
N SER A 114 2.57 25.65 -10.57
CA SER A 114 2.15 27.02 -10.91
C SER A 114 3.22 27.62 -11.80
N LEU A 115 3.07 27.44 -13.11
CA LEU A 115 3.75 28.24 -14.12
C LEU A 115 3.46 29.73 -13.83
N PRO A 116 4.45 30.62 -13.73
CA PRO A 116 4.17 32.04 -13.71
C PRO A 116 3.65 32.44 -15.10
N VAL A 117 2.34 32.64 -15.19
CA VAL A 117 1.73 33.38 -16.28
C VAL A 117 2.10 34.84 -16.14
N THR A 118 3.23 35.26 -16.72
CA THR A 118 3.54 36.68 -16.85
C THR A 118 2.64 37.26 -17.94
N ARG A 119 1.43 37.68 -17.57
CA ARG A 119 0.59 38.55 -18.41
C ARG A 119 0.83 40.01 -18.06
N ARG A 120 1.44 40.69 -19.05
CA ARG A 120 1.01 41.97 -19.65
C ARG A 120 1.34 43.27 -18.90
N GLY A 121 2.00 44.19 -19.62
CA GLY A 121 2.07 45.60 -19.24
C GLY A 121 2.77 46.45 -20.30
N HIS A 122 2.05 47.40 -20.86
CA HIS A 122 2.40 48.29 -21.96
C HIS A 122 2.68 49.70 -21.40
N GLN A 123 3.83 50.30 -21.75
CA GLN A 123 4.19 51.73 -21.78
C GLN A 123 5.72 51.79 -21.95
N GLY A 124 6.34 52.56 -22.84
CA GLY A 124 5.99 53.85 -23.43
C GLY A 124 7.18 54.78 -23.17
N ALA A 125 7.97 55.06 -24.21
CA ALA A 125 8.83 56.23 -24.40
C ALA A 125 9.32 56.22 -25.85
#